data_AF-F6I684-F1
#
_entry.id   AF-F6I684-F1
#
_cell.length_a   1.000
_cell.length_b   1.000
_cell.length_c   1.000
_cell.angle_alpha   90.00
_cell.angle_beta   90.00
_cell.angle_gamma   90.00
#
_symmetry.space_group_name_H-M   'P 1'
#
loop_
_entity.id
_entity.type
_entity.pdbx_description
1 polymer ?
#
loop_
_entity_poly.entity_id
_entity_poly.type
_entity_poly.pdbx_seq_one_letter_code
_entity_poly.pdbx_strand_id
1 'polypeptide(L)'
;MPGSRHQGVARCLGKLYLDLCRGCQGGTTQHWDELAKTLSEFSGQRKVYLSAAPQCPFPDAWMGTAIATGLFDYVWVQFYNNPPCQYSGNADNLINSWNQWTTIEAGQVFLGLPAAPAAAGSGYIEQDVLVSQVLPSIKTSPKYGGVMLWSRYYDTNYSAAINILSSV
;
A
#
# COMPACT_ATOMS: atom_id res chain seq x y z
N MET A 1 14.62 19.16 -35.05
CA MET A 1 13.27 19.00 -34.46
C MET A 1 13.29 17.70 -33.67
N PRO A 2 13.32 17.72 -32.33
CA PRO A 2 13.48 16.51 -31.54
C PRO A 2 12.13 15.80 -31.39
N GLY A 3 12.10 14.53 -31.80
CA GLY A 3 10.96 13.63 -31.71
C GLY A 3 10.67 13.19 -30.28
N SER A 4 9.38 13.09 -29.98
CA SER A 4 8.78 12.64 -28.74
C SER A 4 9.11 11.17 -28.45
N ARG A 5 9.82 10.93 -27.34
CA ARG A 5 10.01 9.60 -26.77
C ARG A 5 8.75 9.19 -26.02
N HIS A 6 8.03 8.20 -26.55
CA HIS A 6 7.04 7.43 -25.82
C HIS A 6 7.73 6.70 -24.66
N GLN A 7 7.45 7.08 -23.41
CA GLN A 7 7.86 6.31 -22.24
C GLN A 7 6.81 5.23 -21.97
N GLY A 8 7.26 3.99 -22.08
CA GLY A 8 6.46 2.78 -22.18
C GLY A 8 5.73 2.38 -20.90
N VAL A 9 4.56 1.77 -21.12
CA VAL A 9 3.72 1.10 -20.11
C VAL A 9 4.39 -0.20 -19.69
N ALA A 10 4.68 -0.35 -18.39
CA ALA A 10 5.10 -1.63 -17.84
C ALA A 10 3.95 -2.65 -17.98
N ARG A 11 4.15 -3.66 -18.83
CA ARG A 11 3.25 -4.80 -18.99
C ARG A 11 3.82 -6.01 -18.27
N CYS A 12 3.16 -6.42 -17.19
CA CYS A 12 3.21 -7.80 -16.70
C CYS A 12 1.77 -8.27 -16.40
N LEU A 13 1.38 -9.37 -17.05
CA LEU A 13 0.19 -10.20 -16.76
C LEU A 13 -1.21 -9.62 -17.05
N GLY A 14 -1.61 -9.48 -18.32
CA GLY A 14 -3.02 -9.55 -18.78
C GLY A 14 -4.04 -8.49 -18.29
N LYS A 15 -3.75 -7.84 -17.16
CA LYS A 15 -4.47 -6.88 -16.36
C LYS A 15 -3.54 -5.68 -16.19
N LEU A 16 -4.05 -4.47 -16.36
CA LEU A 16 -3.27 -3.28 -16.08
C LEU A 16 -3.39 -2.99 -14.58
N TYR A 17 -2.25 -2.98 -13.89
CA TYR A 17 -2.13 -2.50 -12.52
C TYR A 17 -1.54 -1.09 -12.61
N LEU A 18 -2.28 -0.08 -12.17
CA LEU A 18 -1.70 1.23 -11.91
C LEU A 18 -1.42 1.35 -10.43
N ASP A 19 -0.15 1.50 -10.08
CA ASP A 19 0.27 1.73 -8.71
C ASP A 19 0.60 3.22 -8.52
N LEU A 20 -0.19 3.88 -7.67
CA LEU A 20 0.08 5.24 -7.26
C LEU A 20 0.99 5.22 -6.03
N CYS A 21 2.23 5.67 -6.21
CA CYS A 21 3.25 5.66 -5.17
C CYS A 21 4.01 7.01 -5.15
N ARG A 22 4.11 7.65 -3.97
CA ARG A 22 4.80 8.95 -3.78
C ARG A 22 6.26 8.92 -4.30
N GLY A 23 6.92 7.77 -4.22
CA GLY A 23 8.32 7.57 -4.64
C GLY A 23 8.53 7.26 -6.12
N CYS A 24 7.47 7.04 -6.90
CA CYS A 24 7.57 6.58 -8.29
C CYS A 24 7.77 7.74 -9.27
N GLN A 25 7.43 8.99 -8.90
CA GLN A 25 7.43 10.14 -9.82
C GLN A 25 7.78 11.51 -9.21
N GLY A 26 8.60 11.59 -8.14
CA GLY A 26 9.01 12.90 -7.60
C GLY A 26 7.82 13.86 -7.33
N GLY A 27 6.79 13.33 -6.66
CA GLY A 27 5.39 13.61 -6.97
C GLY A 27 4.79 14.99 -6.64
N THR A 28 3.67 15.26 -7.33
CA THR A 28 2.67 16.29 -7.07
C THR A 28 1.49 15.71 -6.28
N THR A 29 0.72 16.54 -5.56
CA THR A 29 -0.54 16.16 -4.90
C THR A 29 -1.76 16.28 -5.83
N GLN A 30 -1.59 16.78 -7.05
CA GLN A 30 -2.69 17.13 -7.97
C GLN A 30 -2.97 16.03 -9.00
N HIS A 31 -4.23 15.92 -9.43
CA HIS A 31 -4.73 15.09 -10.53
C HIS A 31 -4.71 13.56 -10.34
N TRP A 32 -4.36 13.05 -9.16
CA TRP A 32 -4.46 11.61 -8.88
C TRP A 32 -5.91 11.10 -8.90
N ASP A 33 -6.87 11.95 -8.53
CA ASP A 33 -8.30 11.64 -8.59
C ASP A 33 -8.82 11.63 -10.04
N GLU A 34 -8.38 12.57 -10.88
CA GLU A 34 -8.69 12.60 -12.32
C GLU A 34 -8.15 11.35 -13.01
N LEU A 35 -6.89 10.99 -12.75
CA LEU A 35 -6.28 9.78 -13.30
C LEU A 35 -7.04 8.52 -12.85
N ALA A 36 -7.43 8.42 -11.58
CA ALA A 36 -8.20 7.30 -11.07
C ALA A 36 -9.57 7.18 -11.77
N LYS A 37 -10.28 8.30 -11.96
CA LYS A 37 -11.56 8.34 -12.68
C LYS A 37 -11.42 7.90 -14.13
N THR A 38 -10.47 8.48 -14.88
CA THR A 38 -10.24 8.13 -16.29
C THR A 38 -9.91 6.64 -16.47
N LEU A 39 -9.13 6.05 -15.56
CA LEU A 39 -8.78 4.63 -15.65
C LEU A 39 -9.93 3.71 -15.24
N SER A 40 -10.74 4.12 -14.27
CA SER A 40 -11.96 3.41 -13.92
C SER A 40 -12.92 3.35 -15.11
N GLU A 41 -13.11 4.46 -15.83
CA GLU A 41 -13.91 4.50 -17.07
C GLU A 41 -13.36 3.57 -18.15
N PHE A 42 -12.03 3.52 -18.32
CA PHE A 42 -11.38 2.62 -19.29
C PHE A 42 -11.55 1.13 -18.93
N SER A 43 -11.77 0.80 -17.66
CA SER A 43 -11.99 -0.57 -17.19
C SER A 43 -13.21 -1.25 -17.83
N GLY A 44 -14.17 -0.47 -18.34
CA GLY A 44 -15.31 -0.98 -19.13
C GLY A 44 -14.92 -1.69 -20.44
N GLN A 45 -13.73 -1.41 -20.98
CA GLN A 45 -13.21 -2.06 -22.19
C GLN A 45 -12.23 -3.19 -21.88
N ARG A 46 -11.47 -3.04 -20.79
CA ARG A 46 -10.50 -4.04 -20.32
C ARG A 46 -10.29 -3.87 -18.83
N LYS A 47 -10.50 -4.93 -18.05
CA LYS A 47 -10.35 -4.89 -16.59
C LYS A 47 -8.99 -4.29 -16.16
N VAL A 48 -9.06 -3.14 -15.49
CA VAL A 48 -7.97 -2.46 -14.79
C VAL A 48 -8.17 -2.64 -13.29
N TYR A 49 -7.08 -2.81 -12.55
CA TYR A 49 -7.09 -2.75 -11.08
C TYR A 49 -6.36 -1.50 -10.63
N LEU A 50 -6.97 -0.73 -9.74
CA LEU A 50 -6.40 0.48 -9.17
C LEU A 50 -5.82 0.18 -7.79
N SER A 51 -4.55 0.55 -7.61
CA SER A 51 -3.91 0.45 -6.31
C SER A 51 -3.22 1.72 -5.86
N ALA A 52 -3.19 1.91 -4.53
CA ALA A 52 -2.59 3.05 -3.88
C ALA A 52 -1.69 2.62 -2.73
N ALA A 53 -0.54 3.26 -2.56
CA ALA A 53 0.38 3.01 -1.45
C ALA A 53 0.57 4.24 -0.56
N PRO A 54 -0.45 4.68 0.21
CA PRO A 54 -0.33 5.83 1.11
C PRO A 54 0.60 5.53 2.30
N GLN A 55 1.02 6.57 3.03
CA GLN A 55 1.61 6.39 4.36
C GLN A 55 0.51 6.23 5.42
N CYS A 56 0.85 5.72 6.61
CA CYS A 56 -0.13 5.50 7.67
C CYS A 56 -0.80 6.75 8.30
N PRO A 57 -0.25 7.99 8.24
CA PRO A 57 -1.00 9.15 8.71
C PRO A 57 -2.32 9.29 7.96
N PHE A 58 -3.42 9.43 8.69
CA PHE A 58 -4.77 9.46 8.13
C PHE A 58 -5.44 10.83 8.33
N PRO A 59 -6.00 11.46 7.28
CA PRO A 59 -5.90 11.06 5.88
C PRO A 59 -4.49 11.27 5.33
N ASP A 60 -4.09 10.48 4.33
CA ASP A 60 -2.79 10.64 3.66
C ASP A 60 -2.75 11.97 2.88
N ALA A 61 -1.70 12.76 3.09
CA ALA A 61 -1.58 14.10 2.52
C ALA A 61 -1.41 14.13 0.98
N TRP A 62 -0.99 13.03 0.37
CA TRP A 62 -0.67 12.95 -1.06
C TRP A 62 -1.76 12.24 -1.85
N MET A 63 -2.37 11.24 -1.23
CA MET A 63 -3.27 10.29 -1.87
C MET A 63 -4.68 10.32 -1.29
N GLY A 64 -4.91 11.05 -0.19
CA GLY A 64 -6.21 11.07 0.50
C GLY A 64 -7.37 11.46 -0.42
N THR A 65 -7.17 12.45 -1.31
CA THR A 65 -8.20 12.88 -2.28
C THR A 65 -8.50 11.81 -3.33
N ALA A 66 -7.49 11.12 -3.84
CA ALA A 66 -7.65 10.02 -4.79
C ALA A 66 -8.36 8.84 -4.11
N ILE A 67 -7.92 8.44 -2.91
CA ILE A 67 -8.52 7.33 -2.16
C ILE A 67 -9.99 7.62 -1.82
N ALA A 68 -10.31 8.87 -1.48
CA ALA A 68 -11.68 9.31 -1.20
C ALA A 68 -12.63 9.20 -2.41
N THR A 69 -12.15 8.91 -3.63
CA THR A 69 -13.01 8.64 -4.78
C THR A 69 -13.75 7.30 -4.71
N GLY A 70 -13.33 6.38 -3.84
CA GLY A 70 -13.94 5.06 -3.74
C GLY A 70 -13.53 4.07 -4.83
N LEU A 71 -12.58 4.44 -5.70
CA LEU A 71 -12.27 3.69 -6.93
C LEU A 71 -11.17 2.64 -6.77
N PHE A 72 -10.48 2.59 -5.63
CA PHE A 72 -9.31 1.72 -5.45
C PHE A 72 -9.71 0.30 -5.06
N ASP A 73 -9.22 -0.68 -5.81
CA ASP A 73 -9.36 -2.10 -5.49
C ASP A 73 -8.48 -2.49 -4.30
N TYR A 74 -7.24 -1.97 -4.26
CA TYR A 74 -6.24 -2.34 -3.25
C TYR A 74 -5.54 -1.11 -2.69
N VAL A 75 -5.44 -1.01 -1.36
CA VAL A 75 -4.72 0.08 -0.67
C VAL A 75 -3.66 -0.51 0.24
N TRP A 76 -2.39 -0.28 -0.07
CA TRP A 76 -1.21 -0.79 0.66
C TRP A 76 -0.65 0.29 1.58
N VAL A 77 -1.21 0.42 2.77
CA VAL A 77 -0.82 1.49 3.70
C VAL A 77 0.56 1.18 4.30
N GLN A 78 1.50 2.11 4.20
CA GLN A 78 2.87 1.98 4.71
C GLN A 78 2.91 2.32 6.21
N PHE A 79 2.98 1.31 7.08
CA PHE A 79 3.04 1.45 8.54
C PHE A 79 4.50 1.50 9.05
N TYR A 80 5.32 2.32 8.41
CA TYR A 80 6.73 2.53 8.76
C TYR A 80 7.18 3.96 8.44
N ASN A 81 8.33 4.37 8.98
CA ASN A 81 8.87 5.74 8.93
C ASN A 81 7.93 6.84 9.49
N ASN A 82 6.90 6.46 10.24
CA ASN A 82 5.88 7.35 10.80
C ASN A 82 5.54 6.94 12.25
N PRO A 83 6.32 7.40 13.25
CA PRO A 83 6.13 7.05 14.67
C PRO A 83 4.69 7.13 15.22
N PRO A 84 3.85 8.12 14.81
CA PRO A 84 2.48 8.21 15.32
C PRO A 84 1.55 7.06 14.93
N CYS A 85 1.90 6.28 13.90
CA CYS A 85 1.03 5.23 13.36
C CYS A 85 1.75 3.94 13.02
N GLN A 86 3.05 3.80 13.31
CA GLN A 86 3.80 2.55 13.12
C GLN A 86 3.94 1.76 14.43
N TYR A 87 4.47 0.55 14.33
CA TYR A 87 4.93 -0.21 15.49
C TYR A 87 6.17 0.45 16.13
N SER A 88 6.09 0.74 17.44
CA SER A 88 7.16 1.41 18.20
C SER A 88 7.31 0.80 19.60
N GLY A 89 7.56 -0.52 19.65
CA GLY A 89 7.67 -1.28 20.90
C GLY A 89 6.34 -1.85 21.42
N ASN A 90 5.21 -1.41 20.86
CA ASN A 90 3.90 -2.03 20.98
C ASN A 90 3.06 -1.76 19.71
N ALA A 91 1.91 -2.42 19.60
CA ALA A 91 1.03 -2.39 18.43
C ALA A 91 -0.07 -1.31 18.48
N ASP A 92 -0.22 -0.54 19.56
CA ASP A 92 -1.41 0.30 19.81
C ASP A 92 -1.59 1.36 18.74
N ASN A 93 -0.54 2.14 18.43
CA ASN A 93 -0.58 3.18 17.41
C ASN A 93 -0.88 2.62 16.01
N LEU A 94 -0.29 1.47 15.69
CA LEU A 94 -0.51 0.77 14.42
C LEU A 94 -1.96 0.31 14.32
N ILE A 95 -2.49 -0.35 15.34
CA ILE A 95 -3.87 -0.86 15.35
C ILE A 95 -4.88 0.31 15.29
N ASN A 96 -4.63 1.40 16.01
CA ASN A 96 -5.47 2.59 15.97
C ASN A 96 -5.54 3.21 14.57
N SER A 97 -4.39 3.35 13.91
CA SER A 97 -4.33 3.84 12.54
C SER A 97 -4.95 2.84 11.54
N TRP A 98 -4.70 1.53 11.71
CA TRP A 98 -5.33 0.48 10.92
C TRP A 98 -6.86 0.56 10.96
N ASN A 99 -7.43 0.73 12.15
CA ASN A 99 -8.87 0.85 12.32
C ASN A 99 -9.45 2.03 11.54
N GLN A 100 -8.74 3.16 11.47
CA GLN A 100 -9.12 4.30 10.62
C GLN A 100 -9.06 3.93 9.13
N TRP A 101 -7.95 3.34 8.69
CA TRP A 101 -7.76 2.94 7.29
C TRP A 101 -8.78 1.91 6.82
N THR A 102 -9.29 1.04 7.68
CA THR A 102 -10.34 0.07 7.31
C THR A 102 -11.74 0.68 7.12
N THR A 103 -11.92 1.98 7.39
CA THR A 103 -13.19 2.69 7.16
C THR A 103 -13.34 3.24 5.74
N ILE A 104 -12.27 3.23 4.93
CA ILE A 104 -12.30 3.80 3.58
C ILE A 104 -13.15 2.99 2.61
N GLU A 105 -13.64 3.66 1.58
CA GLU A 105 -14.23 3.00 0.40
C GLU A 105 -13.13 2.47 -0.52
N ALA A 106 -12.70 1.23 -0.27
CA ALA A 106 -11.78 0.49 -1.13
C ALA A 106 -12.12 -1.00 -1.13
N GLY A 107 -11.63 -1.78 -2.09
CA GLY A 107 -11.81 -3.24 -2.11
C GLY A 107 -11.18 -3.92 -0.91
N GLN A 108 -9.85 -3.87 -0.81
CA GLN A 108 -9.06 -4.43 0.30
C GLN A 108 -7.96 -3.47 0.75
N VAL A 109 -7.61 -3.55 2.03
CA VAL A 109 -6.52 -2.81 2.68
C VAL A 109 -5.44 -3.79 3.12
N PHE A 110 -4.19 -3.46 2.84
CA PHE A 110 -3.03 -4.28 3.15
C PHE A 110 -2.11 -3.56 4.14
N LEU A 111 -1.53 -4.34 5.04
CA LEU A 111 -0.55 -3.86 6.02
C LEU A 111 0.84 -3.81 5.36
N GLY A 112 1.34 -2.62 5.07
CA GLY A 112 2.70 -2.41 4.52
C GLY A 112 3.75 -2.34 5.62
N LEU A 113 4.76 -3.23 5.57
CA LEU A 113 5.84 -3.31 6.57
C LEU A 113 7.22 -3.41 5.92
N PRO A 114 8.29 -3.00 6.63
CA PRO A 114 9.66 -3.28 6.21
C PRO A 114 9.96 -4.78 6.33
N ALA A 115 10.59 -5.37 5.32
CA ALA A 115 10.97 -6.79 5.31
C ALA A 115 12.20 -7.11 6.19
N ALA A 116 12.96 -6.09 6.58
CA ALA A 116 14.12 -6.19 7.46
C ALA A 116 14.35 -4.86 8.20
N PRO A 117 15.10 -4.84 9.31
CA PRO A 117 15.46 -3.60 10.02
C PRO A 117 16.14 -2.56 9.12
N ALA A 118 16.93 -3.01 8.15
CA ALA A 118 17.65 -2.14 7.21
C ALA A 118 16.78 -1.61 6.05
N ALA A 119 15.55 -2.10 5.89
CA ALA A 119 14.69 -1.76 4.75
C ALA A 119 13.98 -0.40 4.91
N ALA A 120 13.89 0.10 6.15
CA ALA A 120 13.29 1.40 6.48
C ALA A 120 14.03 2.04 7.66
N GLY A 121 13.81 3.33 7.89
CA GLY A 121 14.42 4.04 9.02
C GLY A 121 13.80 3.67 10.38
N SER A 122 12.53 3.26 10.40
CA SER A 122 11.84 2.79 11.61
C SER A 122 10.56 2.01 11.26
N GLY A 123 9.95 1.33 12.25
CA GLY A 123 8.68 0.60 12.09
C GLY A 123 8.82 -0.85 11.66
N TYR A 124 10.03 -1.42 11.67
CA TYR A 124 10.22 -2.86 11.51
C TYR A 124 9.61 -3.63 12.69
N ILE A 125 9.02 -4.78 12.40
CA ILE A 125 8.37 -5.67 13.37
C ILE A 125 8.96 -7.06 13.17
N GLU A 126 9.46 -7.69 14.24
CA GLU A 126 9.88 -9.09 14.18
C GLU A 126 8.69 -10.00 13.84
N GLN A 127 8.94 -11.12 13.17
CA GLN A 127 7.86 -11.96 12.62
C GLN A 127 6.96 -12.56 13.72
N ASP A 128 7.55 -12.99 14.83
CA ASP A 128 6.85 -13.54 15.99
C ASP A 128 5.97 -12.48 16.67
N VAL A 129 6.48 -11.25 16.78
CA VAL A 129 5.74 -10.09 17.30
C VAL A 129 4.58 -9.74 16.37
N LEU A 130 4.79 -9.70 15.05
CA LEU A 130 3.73 -9.45 14.07
C LEU A 130 2.62 -10.49 14.20
N VAL A 131 2.96 -11.78 14.26
CA VAL A 131 2.00 -12.89 14.36
C VAL A 131 1.24 -12.88 15.69
N SER A 132 1.90 -12.53 16.79
CA SER A 132 1.31 -12.59 18.13
C SER A 132 0.55 -11.33 18.54
N GLN A 133 1.00 -10.14 18.13
CA GLN A 133 0.46 -8.86 18.63
C GLN A 133 -0.37 -8.08 17.61
N VAL A 134 -0.09 -8.23 16.31
CA VAL A 134 -0.66 -7.36 15.27
C VAL A 134 -1.69 -8.12 14.42
N LEU A 135 -1.29 -9.26 13.84
CA LEU A 135 -2.15 -10.04 12.94
C LEU A 135 -3.51 -10.44 13.57
N PRO A 136 -3.61 -10.84 14.86
CA PRO A 136 -4.88 -11.21 15.47
C PRO A 136 -5.90 -10.09 15.45
N SER A 137 -5.46 -8.84 15.65
CA SER A 137 -6.33 -7.68 15.68
C SER A 137 -6.75 -7.24 14.27
N ILE A 138 -5.79 -7.12 13.35
CA ILE A 138 -6.08 -6.57 12.01
C ILE A 138 -6.90 -7.53 11.12
N LYS A 139 -6.73 -8.85 11.30
CA LYS A 139 -7.44 -9.88 10.52
C LYS A 139 -8.93 -9.97 10.84
N THR A 140 -9.39 -9.31 11.91
CA THR A 140 -10.82 -9.21 12.24
C THR A 140 -11.59 -8.32 11.26
N SER A 141 -10.90 -7.41 10.56
CA SER A 141 -11.53 -6.52 9.59
C SER A 141 -11.87 -7.26 8.29
N PRO A 142 -13.10 -7.12 7.76
CA PRO A 142 -13.46 -7.68 6.46
C PRO A 142 -12.69 -7.02 5.29
N LYS A 143 -12.04 -5.87 5.53
CA LYS A 143 -11.20 -5.18 4.55
C LYS A 143 -9.78 -5.74 4.50
N TYR A 144 -9.38 -6.63 5.41
CA TYR A 144 -8.02 -7.18 5.43
C TYR A 144 -7.70 -7.94 4.12
N GLY A 145 -6.73 -7.43 3.36
CA GLY A 145 -6.25 -8.02 2.12
C GLY A 145 -4.99 -8.86 2.29
N GLY A 146 -4.18 -8.58 3.30
CA GLY A 146 -2.87 -9.23 3.49
C GLY A 146 -1.80 -8.27 4.02
N VAL A 147 -0.54 -8.66 3.82
CA VAL A 147 0.64 -7.88 4.18
C VAL A 147 1.43 -7.58 2.90
N MET A 148 1.88 -6.34 2.75
CA MET A 148 2.82 -5.90 1.72
C MET A 148 4.19 -5.68 2.38
N LEU A 149 5.28 -6.11 1.72
CA LEU A 149 6.62 -6.04 2.29
C LEU A 149 7.54 -5.13 1.46
N TRP A 150 8.08 -4.11 2.11
CA TRP A 150 9.12 -3.23 1.56
C TRP A 150 10.51 -3.71 2.01
N SER A 151 11.37 -4.24 1.16
CA SER A 151 11.18 -4.60 -0.24
C SER A 151 11.68 -6.02 -0.49
N ARG A 152 11.35 -6.59 -1.65
CA ARG A 152 11.77 -7.95 -2.04
C ARG A 152 13.27 -8.20 -1.88
N TYR A 153 14.11 -7.19 -2.07
CA TYR A 153 15.56 -7.30 -1.89
C TYR A 153 15.96 -7.67 -0.45
N TYR A 154 15.24 -7.16 0.54
CA TYR A 154 15.50 -7.43 1.96
C TYR A 154 14.73 -8.66 2.49
N ASP A 155 13.70 -9.10 1.77
CA ASP A 155 12.89 -10.27 2.12
C ASP A 155 13.63 -11.60 1.84
N THR A 156 14.46 -12.00 2.80
CA THR A 156 15.20 -13.27 2.75
C THR A 156 14.41 -14.43 3.37
N ASN A 157 13.64 -14.18 4.43
CA ASN A 157 12.82 -15.19 5.12
C ASN A 157 11.54 -14.61 5.76
N TYR A 158 11.26 -13.32 5.57
CA TYR A 158 10.18 -12.65 6.30
C TYR A 158 8.81 -13.13 5.81
N SER A 159 8.61 -13.14 4.49
CA SER A 159 7.38 -13.62 3.84
C SER A 159 7.06 -15.08 4.15
N ALA A 160 8.09 -15.93 4.13
CA ALA A 160 7.97 -17.36 4.47
C ALA A 160 7.55 -17.57 5.93
N ALA A 161 8.17 -16.84 6.87
CA ALA A 161 7.89 -16.97 8.30
C ALA A 161 6.48 -16.52 8.69
N ILE A 162 5.88 -15.59 7.94
CA ILE A 162 4.52 -15.09 8.21
C ILE A 162 3.44 -15.80 7.38
N ASN A 163 3.81 -16.82 6.58
CA ASN A 163 2.94 -17.54 5.64
C ASN A 163 2.22 -16.62 4.63
N ILE A 164 2.89 -15.59 4.12
CA ILE A 164 2.31 -14.66 3.15
C ILE A 164 3.14 -14.69 1.87
N LEU A 165 2.46 -14.85 0.73
CA LEU A 165 3.10 -14.68 -0.58
C LEU A 165 3.55 -13.23 -0.70
N SER A 166 4.87 -13.01 -0.85
CA SER A 166 5.42 -11.68 -1.06
C SER A 166 4.80 -11.06 -2.32
N SER A 167 4.05 -9.97 -2.17
CA SER A 167 3.62 -9.13 -3.30
C SER A 167 4.77 -8.18 -3.67
N VAL A 168 5.03 -8.11 -4.98
CA VAL A 168 6.17 -7.47 -5.67
C VAL A 168 6.27 -5.99 -5.40
#